data_AF-A0A820J163-F1
#
_entry.id   AF-A0A820J163-F1
#
_cell.length_a   1.000
_cell.length_b   1.000
_cell.length_c   1.000
_cell.angle_alpha   90.00
_cell.angle_beta   90.00
_cell.angle_gamma   90.00
#
_symmetry.space_group_name_H-M   'P 1'
#
loop_
_entity.id
_entity.type
_entity.pdbx_description
1 polymer ?
#
loop_
_entity_poly.entity_id
_entity_poly.type
_entity_poly.pdbx_seq_one_letter_code
_entity_poly.pdbx_strand_id
1 'polypeptide(L)'
;GNCTSPSCSFDFIPFHWYGTSLSDFETYVTNFHSLFPTYPLWITEWQFTGISSTATTYLEKQALQWLDAQNYVVRYAMFGPMNSANMAGITNGAMITDDLSGLTNVGKIYAGLV
;
A
#
# COMPACT_ATOMS: atom_id res chain seq x y z
N GLY A 1 4.22 -17.23 -9.15
CA GLY A 1 5.15 -18.30 -8.74
C GLY A 1 4.87 -19.55 -9.54
N ASN A 2 5.87 -20.41 -9.78
CA ASN A 2 5.73 -21.66 -10.54
C ASN A 2 5.40 -22.87 -9.63
N CYS A 3 4.63 -22.62 -8.57
CA CYS A 3 4.31 -23.60 -7.54
C CYS A 3 3.06 -24.39 -7.94
N THR A 4 3.26 -25.44 -8.73
CA THR A 4 2.19 -26.29 -9.29
C THR A 4 2.01 -27.61 -8.52
N SER A 5 2.82 -27.85 -7.48
CA SER A 5 2.74 -29.05 -6.63
C SER A 5 1.98 -28.78 -5.32
N PRO A 6 1.18 -29.72 -4.80
CA PRO A 6 0.56 -29.63 -3.47
C PRO A 6 1.54 -29.49 -2.30
N SER A 7 2.84 -29.73 -2.53
CA SER A 7 3.91 -29.62 -1.52
C SER A 7 4.54 -28.23 -1.43
N CYS A 8 3.98 -27.23 -2.10
CA CYS A 8 4.47 -25.86 -2.05
C CYS A 8 4.11 -25.21 -0.71
N SER A 9 5.14 -24.83 0.05
CA SER A 9 5.00 -24.02 1.25
C SER A 9 5.26 -22.55 0.94
N PHE A 10 4.60 -21.67 1.68
CA PHE A 10 4.80 -20.22 1.66
C PHE A 10 4.52 -19.68 3.06
N ASP A 11 5.21 -18.58 3.41
CA ASP A 11 5.20 -18.03 4.76
C ASP A 11 4.13 -16.93 4.96
N PHE A 12 3.65 -16.33 3.88
CA PHE A 12 2.72 -15.21 3.90
C PHE A 12 1.92 -15.11 2.59
N ILE A 13 0.85 -14.32 2.60
CA ILE A 13 0.06 -13.99 1.41
C ILE A 13 0.44 -12.58 0.92
N PRO A 14 1.13 -12.45 -0.23
CA PRO A 14 1.36 -11.16 -0.86
C PRO A 14 0.16 -10.75 -1.72
N PHE A 15 -0.20 -9.47 -1.69
CA PHE A 15 -1.16 -8.90 -2.64
C PHE A 15 -0.93 -7.40 -2.83
N HIS A 16 -1.48 -6.88 -3.93
CA HIS A 16 -1.44 -5.47 -4.28
C HIS A 16 -2.86 -4.89 -4.17
N TRP A 17 -2.97 -3.58 -3.92
CA TRP A 17 -4.25 -2.88 -3.96
C TRP A 17 -4.13 -1.47 -4.53
N TYR A 18 -5.01 -1.11 -5.45
CA TYR A 18 -5.12 0.26 -5.96
C TYR A 18 -6.58 0.63 -6.07
N GLY A 19 -6.97 1.78 -5.51
CA GLY A 19 -8.37 2.19 -5.48
C GLY A 19 -8.56 3.61 -4.98
N THR A 20 -9.79 3.98 -4.63
CA THR A 20 -10.16 5.37 -4.32
C THR A 20 -10.75 5.55 -2.93
N SER A 21 -11.13 4.47 -2.24
CA SER A 21 -11.84 4.51 -0.95
C SER A 21 -11.14 3.69 0.13
N LEU A 22 -11.04 4.26 1.33
CA LEU A 22 -10.49 3.57 2.50
C LEU A 22 -11.33 2.35 2.87
N SER A 23 -12.67 2.47 2.82
CA SER A 23 -13.57 1.34 3.15
C SER A 23 -13.30 0.13 2.26
N ASP A 24 -13.01 0.37 0.98
CA ASP A 24 -12.77 -0.69 0.00
C ASP A 24 -11.42 -1.33 0.23
N PHE A 25 -10.41 -0.54 0.63
CA PHE A 25 -9.11 -1.06 1.03
C PHE A 25 -9.20 -1.95 2.27
N GLU A 26 -9.83 -1.46 3.34
CA GLU A 26 -10.03 -2.21 4.60
C GLU A 26 -10.81 -3.51 4.35
N THR A 27 -11.88 -3.43 3.55
CA THR A 27 -12.68 -4.60 3.15
C THR A 27 -11.84 -5.60 2.36
N TYR A 28 -11.02 -5.13 1.42
CA TYR A 28 -10.17 -6.00 0.62
C TYR A 28 -9.14 -6.75 1.49
N VAL A 29 -8.44 -6.03 2.38
CA VAL A 29 -7.47 -6.61 3.31
C VAL A 29 -8.14 -7.63 4.26
N THR A 30 -9.31 -7.28 4.80
CA THR A 30 -10.09 -8.17 5.69
C THR A 30 -10.56 -9.44 4.98
N ASN A 31 -10.96 -9.33 3.71
CA ASN A 31 -11.36 -10.48 2.89
C ASN A 31 -10.18 -11.43 2.64
N PHE A 32 -8.98 -10.90 2.37
CA PHE A 32 -7.77 -11.72 2.23
C PHE A 32 -7.47 -12.50 3.51
N HIS A 33 -7.54 -11.83 4.67
CA HIS A 33 -7.33 -12.53 5.94
C HIS A 33 -8.41 -13.60 6.18
N SER A 34 -9.68 -13.31 5.85
CA SER A 34 -10.78 -14.27 6.01
C SER A 34 -10.62 -15.52 5.15
N LEU A 35 -10.05 -15.39 3.95
CA LEU A 35 -9.74 -16.50 3.04
C LEU A 35 -8.48 -17.27 3.47
N PHE A 36 -7.51 -16.60 4.08
CA PHE A 36 -6.24 -17.16 4.52
C PHE A 36 -5.98 -16.91 6.02
N PRO A 37 -6.85 -17.38 6.94
CA PRO A 37 -6.86 -16.95 8.34
C PRO A 37 -5.62 -17.36 9.12
N THR A 38 -4.88 -18.36 8.64
CA THR A 38 -3.67 -18.87 9.29
C THR A 38 -2.39 -18.18 8.81
N TYR A 39 -2.45 -17.36 7.76
CA TYR A 39 -1.26 -16.78 7.14
C TYR A 39 -1.19 -15.27 7.42
N PRO A 40 0.00 -14.75 7.73
CA PRO A 40 0.21 -13.31 7.78
C PRO A 40 0.11 -12.71 6.37
N LEU A 41 -0.32 -11.45 6.32
CA LEU A 41 -0.46 -10.69 5.08
C LEU A 41 0.73 -9.76 4.83
N TRP A 42 1.14 -9.68 3.57
CA TRP A 42 2.05 -8.65 3.04
C TRP A 42 1.36 -7.86 1.93
N ILE A 43 1.17 -6.57 2.16
CA ILE A 43 0.67 -5.68 1.11
C ILE A 43 1.86 -5.11 0.37
N THR A 44 2.31 -5.81 -0.68
CA THR A 44 3.59 -5.51 -1.33
C THR A 44 3.55 -4.25 -2.20
N GLU A 45 2.37 -3.82 -2.62
CA GLU A 45 2.12 -2.50 -3.21
C GLU A 45 0.71 -2.03 -2.87
N TRP A 46 0.55 -0.78 -2.44
CA TRP A 46 -0.77 -0.17 -2.39
C TRP A 46 -0.75 1.35 -2.56
N GLN A 47 -1.84 1.91 -3.11
CA GLN A 47 -1.98 3.36 -3.25
C GLN A 47 -3.43 3.78 -3.50
N PHE A 48 -3.82 4.96 -2.99
CA PHE A 48 -5.04 5.65 -3.44
C PHE A 48 -4.81 6.42 -4.75
N THR A 49 -5.57 6.08 -5.79
CA THR A 49 -5.43 6.57 -7.16
C THR A 49 -6.66 7.36 -7.61
N GLY A 50 -6.53 8.19 -8.65
CA GLY A 50 -7.67 8.90 -9.26
C GLY A 50 -8.35 9.97 -8.38
N ILE A 51 -7.78 10.30 -7.23
CA ILE A 51 -8.29 11.31 -6.28
C ILE A 51 -7.33 12.49 -6.18
N SER A 52 -7.76 13.59 -5.55
CA SER A 52 -6.90 14.77 -5.36
C SER A 52 -5.69 14.46 -4.47
N SER A 53 -4.59 15.20 -4.64
CA SER A 53 -3.38 15.03 -3.83
C SER A 53 -3.63 15.19 -2.32
N THR A 54 -4.52 16.10 -1.94
CA THR A 54 -4.99 16.27 -0.55
C THR A 54 -5.72 15.03 -0.06
N ALA A 55 -6.63 14.47 -0.87
CA ALA A 55 -7.35 13.25 -0.51
C ALA A 55 -6.43 12.03 -0.45
N THR A 56 -5.47 11.88 -1.38
CA THR A 56 -4.43 10.85 -1.32
C THR A 56 -3.68 10.93 0.00
N THR A 57 -3.09 12.09 0.30
CA THR A 57 -2.33 12.31 1.55
C THR A 57 -3.16 11.97 2.79
N TYR A 58 -4.43 12.39 2.83
CA TYR A 58 -5.32 12.09 3.95
C TYR A 58 -5.62 10.60 4.10
N LEU A 59 -6.02 9.93 3.01
CA LEU A 59 -6.41 8.52 3.03
C LEU A 59 -5.21 7.60 3.27
N GLU A 60 -4.05 7.89 2.69
CA GLU A 60 -2.79 7.14 2.96
C GLU A 60 -2.47 7.15 4.46
N LYS A 61 -2.61 8.30 5.13
CA LYS A 61 -2.39 8.40 6.58
C LYS A 61 -3.40 7.58 7.39
N GLN A 62 -4.67 7.61 7.01
CA GLN A 62 -5.71 6.81 7.68
C GLN A 62 -5.49 5.31 7.47
N ALA A 63 -5.11 4.91 6.25
CA ALA A 63 -4.79 3.53 5.93
C ALA A 63 -3.58 3.02 6.73
N LEU A 64 -2.49 3.78 6.84
CA LEU A 64 -1.33 3.41 7.66
C LEU A 64 -1.73 3.16 9.13
N GLN A 65 -2.49 4.08 9.73
CA GLN A 65 -2.97 3.93 11.12
C GLN A 65 -3.83 2.68 11.29
N TRP A 66 -4.67 2.37 10.32
CA TRP A 66 -5.51 1.18 10.34
C TRP A 66 -4.68 -0.10 10.18
N LEU A 67 -3.72 -0.13 9.25
CA LEU A 67 -2.84 -1.27 9.01
C LEU A 67 -1.98 -1.59 10.25
N ASP A 68 -1.45 -0.58 10.93
CA ASP A 68 -0.69 -0.75 12.18
C ASP A 68 -1.51 -1.40 13.31
N ALA A 69 -2.84 -1.25 13.27
CA ALA A 69 -3.74 -1.87 14.24
C ALA A 69 -4.10 -3.33 13.91
N GLN A 70 -3.77 -3.83 12.71
CA GLN A 70 -4.09 -5.19 12.29
C GLN A 70 -2.94 -6.15 12.58
N ASN A 71 -3.09 -7.00 13.59
CA ASN A 71 -2.05 -7.98 13.96
C ASN A 71 -1.72 -9.01 12.86
N TYR A 72 -2.62 -9.22 11.90
CA TYR A 72 -2.44 -10.14 10.78
C TYR A 72 -1.77 -9.48 9.56
N VAL A 73 -1.59 -8.16 9.53
CA VAL A 73 -0.81 -7.45 8.51
C VAL A 73 0.59 -7.21 9.04
N VAL A 74 1.56 -7.99 8.57
CA VAL A 74 2.91 -7.95 9.16
C VAL A 74 3.87 -7.01 8.42
N ARG A 75 3.60 -6.69 7.15
CA ARG A 75 4.23 -5.57 6.41
C ARG A 75 3.32 -5.05 5.31
N TYR A 76 3.57 -3.81 4.94
CA TYR A 76 2.92 -3.12 3.84
C TYR A 76 3.91 -2.15 3.19
N ALA A 77 3.73 -1.83 1.91
CA ALA A 77 4.53 -0.87 1.18
C ALA A 77 3.64 0.01 0.31
N MET A 78 3.61 1.32 0.61
CA MET A 78 2.95 2.29 -0.26
C MET A 78 3.72 2.35 -1.60
N PHE A 79 2.99 2.35 -2.71
CA PHE A 79 3.60 2.49 -4.03
C PHE A 79 3.97 3.95 -4.31
N GLY A 80 5.09 4.15 -4.98
CA GLY A 80 5.57 5.47 -5.41
C GLY A 80 6.88 5.99 -4.81
N PRO A 81 7.89 5.19 -4.40
CA PRO A 81 9.21 5.70 -4.01
C PRO A 81 10.02 6.20 -5.23
N MET A 82 9.42 7.09 -6.00
CA MET A 82 9.92 7.71 -7.22
C MET A 82 9.28 9.10 -7.38
N ASN A 83 9.71 9.85 -8.39
CA ASN A 83 9.11 11.14 -8.72
C ASN A 83 7.90 11.00 -9.66
N SER A 84 7.13 12.09 -9.82
CA SER A 84 5.89 12.10 -10.59
C SER A 84 6.12 11.72 -12.05
N ALA A 85 7.24 12.17 -12.63
CA ALA A 85 7.61 11.85 -14.02
C ALA A 85 7.80 10.34 -14.29
N ASN A 86 8.13 9.54 -13.27
CA ASN A 86 8.28 8.09 -13.39
C ASN A 86 7.03 7.30 -12.97
N MET A 87 5.97 7.97 -12.50
CA MET A 87 4.72 7.33 -12.13
C MET A 87 3.86 7.04 -13.37
N ALA A 88 3.34 5.81 -13.48
CA ALA A 88 2.45 5.41 -14.56
C ALA A 88 0.99 5.87 -14.30
N GLY A 89 0.72 7.17 -14.44
CA GLY A 89 -0.65 7.72 -14.41
C GLY A 89 -1.27 7.89 -13.01
N ILE A 90 -0.53 7.59 -11.94
CA ILE A 90 -0.97 7.70 -10.53
C ILE A 90 -0.10 8.69 -9.72
N THR A 91 0.23 9.81 -10.36
CA THR A 91 1.25 10.80 -9.94
C THR A 91 1.08 11.37 -8.53
N ASN A 92 -0.15 11.43 -7.99
CA ASN A 92 -0.42 11.99 -6.66
C ASN A 92 0.23 11.21 -5.51
N GLY A 93 0.63 9.95 -5.71
CA GLY A 93 1.38 9.18 -4.71
C GLY A 93 2.89 9.20 -4.89
N ALA A 94 3.44 9.99 -5.82
CA ALA A 94 4.88 10.15 -5.93
C ALA A 94 5.46 10.62 -4.60
N MET A 95 6.48 9.93 -4.08
CA MET A 95 7.10 10.22 -2.79
C MET A 95 8.29 11.17 -2.90
N ILE A 96 8.89 11.28 -4.08
CA ILE A 96 10.09 12.09 -4.34
C ILE A 96 9.70 13.29 -5.22
N THR A 97 10.27 14.46 -4.96
CA THR A 97 10.09 15.63 -5.83
C THR A 97 10.72 15.40 -7.21
N ASP A 98 10.22 16.07 -8.25
CA ASP A 98 10.70 15.86 -9.63
C ASP A 98 12.19 16.19 -9.82
N ASP A 99 12.71 17.14 -9.05
CA ASP A 99 14.13 17.53 -9.00
C ASP A 99 15.01 16.61 -8.13
N LEU A 100 14.42 15.56 -7.53
CA LEU A 100 15.08 14.61 -6.63
C LEU A 100 15.71 15.26 -5.38
N SER A 101 15.30 16.48 -5.01
CA SER A 101 15.87 17.21 -3.88
C SER A 101 15.19 16.92 -2.54
N GLY A 102 14.00 16.29 -2.54
CA GLY A 102 13.29 16.02 -1.30
C GLY A 102 12.08 15.10 -1.43
N LEU A 103 11.35 14.99 -0.32
CA LEU A 103 10.12 14.21 -0.19
C LEU A 103 8.88 15.07 -0.44
N THR A 104 7.91 14.52 -1.16
CA THR A 104 6.55 15.07 -1.24
C THR A 104 5.83 14.89 0.09
N ASN A 105 4.59 15.38 0.20
CA ASN A 105 3.77 15.11 1.39
C ASN A 105 3.52 13.61 1.60
N VAL A 106 3.30 12.85 0.52
CA VAL A 106 3.13 11.39 0.58
C VAL A 106 4.43 10.72 1.03
N GLY A 107 5.58 11.15 0.51
CA GLY A 107 6.88 10.63 0.95
C GLY A 107 7.17 10.91 2.43
N LYS A 108 6.78 12.09 2.94
CA LYS A 108 6.92 12.44 4.36
C LYS A 108 6.00 11.59 5.25
N ILE A 109 4.77 11.31 4.82
CA ILE A 109 3.86 10.40 5.53
C ILE A 109 4.48 9.01 5.62
N TYR A 110 4.93 8.46 4.49
CA TYR A 110 5.53 7.13 4.44
C TYR A 110 6.78 7.02 5.32
N ALA A 111 7.57 8.09 5.40
CA ALA A 111 8.75 8.18 6.26
C ALA A 111 8.44 8.48 7.75
N GLY A 112 7.17 8.64 8.13
CA GLY A 112 6.77 8.96 9.51
C GLY A 112 7.16 10.37 9.97
N LEU A 113 7.29 11.32 9.04
CA LEU A 113 7.72 12.70 9.31
C LEU A 113 6.56 13.67 9.56
N VAL A 114 5.31 13.30 9.22
CA VAL A 114 4.09 14.14 9.34
C VAL A 114 2.83 13.32 9.61
#